data_AF-A0A562QWK7-F1
#
_entry.id   AF-A0A562QWK7-F1
#
_cell.length_a   1.000
_cell.length_b   1.000
_cell.length_c   1.000
_cell.angle_alpha   90.00
_cell.angle_beta   90.00
_cell.angle_gamma   90.00
#
_symmetry.space_group_name_H-M   'P 1'
#
loop_
_entity.id
_entity.type
_entity.pdbx_description
1 polymer ?
#
loop_
_entity_poly.entity_id
_entity_poly.type
_entity_poly.pdbx_seq_one_letter_code
_entity_poly.pdbx_strand_id
1 'polypeptide(L)'
;MELQHQLPKDIYFPEIDSATREMIDATDAQARRALGEKPPAPMQFNAEAIRTLPPAARAAFRYIWEREQRRYEEFVLRHGMTN
;
A
#
# COMPACT_ATOMS: atom_id res chain seq x y z
N MET A 1 -17.20 -7.27 8.71
CA MET A 1 -15.73 -7.11 8.84
C MET A 1 -15.43 -5.63 8.66
N GLU A 2 -14.66 -5.04 9.57
CA GLU A 2 -14.32 -3.61 9.53
C GLU A 2 -13.06 -3.39 8.69
N LEU A 3 -13.10 -2.41 7.78
CA LEU A 3 -11.95 -2.02 6.97
C LEU A 3 -11.16 -0.92 7.68
N GLN A 4 -9.85 -1.11 7.75
CA GLN A 4 -8.89 -0.20 8.33
C GLN A 4 -8.05 0.44 7.23
N HIS A 5 -7.60 1.67 7.49
CA HIS A 5 -6.72 2.43 6.60
C HIS A 5 -5.29 2.53 7.16
N GLN A 6 -5.11 2.39 8.48
CA GLN A 6 -3.81 2.39 9.16
C GLN A 6 -3.42 0.99 9.58
N LEU A 7 -2.14 0.65 9.45
CA LEU A 7 -1.65 -0.67 9.83
C LEU A 7 -1.87 -0.95 11.32
N PRO A 8 -2.33 -2.16 11.67
CA PRO A 8 -2.49 -2.57 13.07
C PRO A 8 -1.12 -2.64 13.75
N LYS A 9 -0.99 -1.99 14.91
CA LYS A 9 0.26 -1.92 15.68
C LYS A 9 0.63 -3.26 16.34
N ASP A 10 -0.35 -4.13 16.50
CA ASP A 10 -0.22 -5.47 17.08
C ASP A 10 0.27 -6.54 16.08
N ILE A 11 0.30 -6.23 14.77
CA ILE A 11 0.76 -7.16 13.75
C ILE A 11 2.24 -6.90 13.42
N TYR A 12 3.05 -7.96 13.47
CA TYR A 12 4.42 -7.91 13.00
C TYR A 12 4.50 -7.99 11.47
N PHE A 13 5.14 -6.99 10.86
CA PHE A 13 5.43 -6.92 9.43
C PHE A 13 6.95 -7.07 9.23
N PRO A 14 7.44 -8.19 8.69
CA PRO A 14 8.86 -8.37 8.43
C PRO A 14 9.33 -7.51 7.26
N GLU A 15 10.65 -7.40 7.11
CA GLU A 15 11.26 -6.78 5.94
C GLU A 15 10.92 -7.56 4.67
N ILE A 16 10.75 -6.82 3.57
CA ILE A 16 10.49 -7.40 2.26
C ILE A 16 11.80 -7.82 1.60
N ASP A 17 11.82 -8.98 0.97
CA ASP A 17 12.97 -9.42 0.17
C ASP A 17 13.06 -8.62 -1.15
N SER A 18 14.28 -8.51 -1.68
CA SER A 18 14.56 -7.69 -2.87
C SER A 18 13.83 -8.18 -4.11
N ALA A 19 13.70 -9.50 -4.31
CA ALA A 19 13.05 -10.06 -5.50
C ALA A 19 11.55 -9.75 -5.51
N THR A 20 10.87 -9.93 -4.37
CA THR A 20 9.45 -9.59 -4.23
C THR A 20 9.23 -8.09 -4.38
N ARG A 21 10.12 -7.26 -3.82
CA ARG A 21 10.08 -5.81 -3.99
C ARG A 21 10.15 -5.39 -5.46
N GLU A 22 11.13 -5.89 -6.19
CA GLU A 22 11.32 -5.60 -7.62
C GLU A 22 10.11 -6.06 -8.45
N MET A 23 9.55 -7.23 -8.15
CA MET A 23 8.34 -7.74 -8.80
C MET A 23 7.12 -6.83 -8.56
N ILE A 24 6.91 -6.35 -7.33
CA ILE A 24 5.82 -5.43 -6.99
C ILE A 24 6.01 -4.10 -7.73
N ASP A 25 7.24 -3.57 -7.74
CA ASP A 25 7.55 -2.31 -8.42
C ASP A 25 7.28 -2.40 -9.93
N ALA A 26 7.67 -3.50 -10.58
CA ALA A 26 7.39 -3.75 -12.00
C ALA A 26 5.87 -3.87 -12.27
N THR A 27 5.15 -4.59 -11.41
CA THR A 27 3.71 -4.81 -11.54
C THR A 27 2.92 -3.52 -11.41
N ASP A 28 3.24 -2.69 -10.42
CA ASP A 28 2.59 -1.41 -10.24
C ASP A 28 2.91 -0.44 -11.39
N ALA A 29 4.15 -0.42 -11.91
CA ALA A 29 4.48 0.42 -13.05
C ALA A 29 3.59 0.10 -14.28
N GLN A 30 3.26 -1.18 -14.46
CA GLN A 30 2.31 -1.62 -15.48
C GLN A 30 0.86 -1.20 -15.14
N ALA A 31 0.42 -1.40 -13.90
CA ALA A 31 -0.92 -1.02 -13.45
C ALA A 31 -1.17 0.50 -13.59
N ARG A 32 -0.16 1.33 -13.33
CA ARG A 32 -0.24 2.79 -13.48
C ARG A 32 -0.45 3.21 -14.93
N ARG A 33 0.23 2.56 -15.88
CA ARG A 33 0.02 2.81 -17.32
C ARG A 33 -1.41 2.48 -17.74
N ALA A 34 -2.02 1.48 -17.13
CA ALA A 34 -3.39 1.06 -17.43
C ALA A 34 -4.48 1.91 -16.74
N LEU A 35 -4.24 2.39 -15.52
CA LEU A 35 -5.24 3.10 -14.70
C LEU A 35 -5.38 4.59 -15.04
N GLY A 36 -4.42 5.18 -15.76
CA GLY A 36 -4.44 6.59 -16.16
C GLY A 36 -4.31 7.57 -14.98
N GLU A 37 -4.79 8.80 -15.15
CA GLU A 37 -4.71 9.90 -14.16
C GLU A 37 -5.73 9.81 -13.02
N LYS A 38 -6.13 8.59 -12.61
CA LYS A 38 -7.04 8.47 -11.47
C LYS A 38 -6.38 9.00 -10.19
N PRO A 39 -7.08 9.82 -9.40
CA PRO A 39 -6.58 10.25 -8.10
C PRO A 39 -6.27 9.04 -7.23
N PRO A 40 -5.11 9.01 -6.55
CA PRO A 40 -4.84 7.99 -5.56
C PRO A 40 -5.84 8.09 -4.41
N ALA A 41 -6.19 6.96 -3.81
CA ALA A 41 -7.04 6.88 -2.63
C ALA A 41 -6.33 6.06 -1.54
N PRO A 42 -6.62 6.31 -0.25
CA PRO A 42 -6.05 5.51 0.82
C PRO A 42 -6.40 4.03 0.65
N MET A 43 -5.39 3.16 0.74
CA MET A 43 -5.60 1.72 0.67
C MET A 43 -6.33 1.24 1.92
N GLN A 44 -7.52 0.65 1.74
CA GLN A 44 -8.29 0.02 2.80
C GLN A 44 -8.07 -1.49 2.80
N PHE A 45 -8.10 -2.10 3.98
CA PHE A 45 -7.89 -3.54 4.16
C PHE A 45 -8.58 -4.06 5.42
N ASN A 46 -8.73 -5.36 5.54
CA ASN A 46 -9.21 -6.00 6.76
C ASN A 46 -8.02 -6.51 7.60
N ALA A 47 -7.86 -6.00 8.83
CA ALA A 47 -6.78 -6.43 9.72
C ALA A 47 -6.83 -7.93 10.05
N GLU A 48 -8.03 -8.51 10.24
CA GLU A 48 -8.17 -9.94 10.49
C GLU A 48 -7.69 -10.76 9.31
N ALA A 49 -7.91 -10.29 8.08
CA ALA A 49 -7.39 -10.95 6.90
C ALA A 49 -5.86 -10.85 6.82
N ILE A 50 -5.25 -9.74 7.26
CA ILE A 50 -3.78 -9.63 7.31
C ILE A 50 -3.19 -10.58 8.34
N ARG A 51 -3.87 -10.80 9.47
CA ARG A 51 -3.38 -11.73 10.52
C ARG A 51 -3.22 -13.15 10.02
N THR A 52 -4.06 -13.57 9.07
CA THR A 52 -4.00 -14.92 8.49
C THR A 52 -2.95 -15.06 7.39
N LEU A 53 -2.35 -13.97 6.92
CA LEU A 53 -1.33 -14.00 5.88
C LEU A 53 0.00 -14.55 6.40
N PRO A 54 0.74 -15.32 5.57
CA PRO A 54 2.10 -15.71 5.89
C PRO A 54 3.02 -14.49 6.00
N PRO A 55 4.16 -14.59 6.72
CA PRO A 55 5.08 -13.46 6.93
C PRO A 55 5.50 -12.73 5.65
N ALA A 56 5.85 -13.47 4.58
CA ALA A 56 6.23 -12.90 3.29
C ALA A 56 5.11 -12.07 2.65
N ALA A 57 3.86 -12.54 2.73
CA ALA A 57 2.71 -11.80 2.22
C ALA A 57 2.41 -10.55 3.07
N ARG A 58 2.67 -10.59 4.38
CA ARG A 58 2.59 -9.38 5.23
C ARG A 58 3.67 -8.36 4.87
N ALA A 59 4.90 -8.78 4.60
CA ALA A 59 5.96 -7.88 4.12
C ALA A 59 5.59 -7.21 2.78
N ALA A 60 5.13 -8.02 1.81
CA ALA A 60 4.62 -7.51 0.54
C ALA A 60 3.48 -6.50 0.74
N PHE A 61 2.52 -6.84 1.60
CA PHE A 61 1.40 -5.96 1.93
C PHE A 61 1.86 -4.63 2.54
N ARG A 62 2.77 -4.66 3.53
CA ARG A 62 3.34 -3.47 4.16
C ARG A 62 3.95 -2.54 3.12
N TYR A 63 4.78 -3.11 2.23
CA TYR A 63 5.46 -2.35 1.19
C TYR A 63 4.49 -1.67 0.22
N ILE A 64 3.45 -2.39 -0.24
CA ILE A 64 2.41 -1.84 -1.10
C ILE A 64 1.67 -0.71 -0.38
N TRP A 65 1.26 -0.93 0.87
CA TRP A 65 0.52 0.05 1.65
C TRP A 65 1.33 1.34 1.85
N GLU A 66 2.60 1.25 2.26
CA GLU A 66 3.46 2.44 2.48
C GLU A 66 3.58 3.29 1.22
N ARG A 67 3.71 2.61 0.08
CA ARG A 67 3.85 3.26 -1.22
C ARG A 67 2.57 3.97 -1.64
N GLU A 68 1.42 3.33 -1.47
CA GLU A 68 0.13 3.94 -1.80
C GLU A 68 -0.23 5.08 -0.84
N GLN A 69 0.11 4.97 0.45
CA GLN A 69 -0.05 6.08 1.40
C GLN A 69 0.82 7.28 1.03
N ARG A 70 2.11 7.06 0.74
CA ARG A 70 2.99 8.14 0.29
C ARG A 70 2.45 8.82 -0.96
N ARG A 71 1.95 8.04 -1.92
CA ARG A 71 1.34 8.58 -3.15
C ARG A 71 0.10 9.42 -2.86
N TYR A 72 -0.76 8.94 -1.96
CA TYR A 72 -1.93 9.68 -1.52
C TYR A 72 -1.54 10.98 -0.81
N GLU A 73 -0.57 10.93 0.12
CA GLU A 73 -0.05 12.10 0.82
C GLU A 73 0.56 13.12 -0.15
N GLU A 74 1.39 12.69 -1.11
CA GLU A 74 1.97 13.55 -2.13
C GLU A 74 0.88 14.19 -3.01
N PHE A 75 -0.17 13.44 -3.37
CA PHE A 75 -1.30 13.98 -4.12
C PHE A 75 -2.06 15.02 -3.31
N VAL A 76 -2.40 14.72 -2.05
CA VAL A 76 -3.07 15.66 -1.15
C VAL A 76 -2.22 16.91 -0.94
N LEU A 77 -0.90 16.79 -0.80
CA LEU A 77 0.00 17.95 -0.68
C LEU A 77 0.02 18.81 -1.95
N ARG A 78 0.03 18.20 -3.14
CA ARG A 78 0.04 18.91 -4.42
C ARG A 78 -1.29 19.58 -4.76
N HIS A 79 -2.42 18.99 -4.35
CA HIS A 79 -3.77 19.48 -4.64
C HIS A 79 -4.44 20.21 -3.46
N GLY A 80 -3.85 20.12 -2.26
CA GLY A 80 -4.34 20.71 -1.01
C GLY A 80 -3.74 22.07 -0.65
N MET A 81 -2.83 22.63 -1.47
CA MET A 81 -2.41 24.05 -1.38
C MET A 81 -3.29 24.98 -2.23
N THR A 82 -4.60 24.78 -2.10
CA THR A 82 -5.61 25.82 -2.33
C THR A 82 -6.45 25.87 -1.07
N ASN A 83 -5.92 26.51 -0.03
CA ASN A 83 -6.70 27.01 1.08
C ASN A 83 -6.35 28.49 1.25
#